data_AF-A0A6C0JZB6-F1
#
_entry.id   AF-A0A6C0JZB6-F1
#
_cell.length_a   1.000
_cell.length_b   1.000
_cell.length_c   1.000
_cell.angle_alpha   90.00
_cell.angle_beta   90.00
_cell.angle_gamma   90.00
#
_symmetry.space_group_name_H-M   'P 1'
#
loop_
_entity.id
_entity.type
_entity.pdbx_description
1 polymer ?
#
loop_
_entity_poly.entity_id
_entity_poly.type
_entity_poly.pdbx_seq_one_letter_code
_entity_poly.pdbx_strand_id
1 'polypeptide(L)'
;MNSNINEEQVQSQEIIMPPEPPTENVDTFTPGEFAYASDWDRRYLRDAYQVITRNEWWGQFRDALNSRGVSYTTGFQFTNDPLYNKIMNAIANTPVGGCHSGASIGCVMRIMQIIALKGEAEYRRECIEYEEEERRRQQALQMEEDRRRQQALQMEEHHQEYLAKMERERQEYIARIIASDVANIVVPNTEKINETTNEPDVSPV
;
A
#
# COMPACT_ATOMS: atom_id res chain seq x y z
N MET A 1 -55.38 26.40 -35.98
CA MET A 1 -53.97 26.74 -36.26
C MET A 1 -53.16 26.31 -35.06
N ASN A 2 -52.71 25.05 -35.03
CA ASN A 2 -51.81 24.53 -34.00
C ASN A 2 -50.61 23.94 -34.73
N SER A 3 -49.51 24.69 -34.75
CA SER A 3 -48.23 24.28 -35.30
C SER A 3 -47.43 23.65 -34.16
N ASN A 4 -47.49 22.31 -34.03
CA ASN A 4 -46.56 21.59 -33.16
C ASN A 4 -45.27 21.33 -33.93
N ILE A 5 -44.21 21.93 -33.40
CA ILE A 5 -42.84 21.91 -33.90
C ILE A 5 -42.24 20.55 -33.54
N ASN A 6 -41.75 19.83 -34.56
CA ASN A 6 -40.92 18.64 -34.39
C ASN A 6 -39.58 19.06 -33.78
N GLU A 7 -39.29 18.60 -32.57
CA GLU A 7 -37.95 18.58 -32.01
C GLU A 7 -37.14 17.50 -32.72
N GLU A 8 -36.27 17.92 -33.64
CA GLU A 8 -35.20 17.08 -34.17
C GLU A 8 -34.18 16.81 -33.06
N GLN A 9 -34.14 15.56 -32.59
CA GLN A 9 -33.03 15.03 -31.81
C GLN A 9 -31.77 14.97 -32.69
N VAL A 10 -30.89 15.96 -32.53
CA VAL A 10 -29.53 15.89 -33.05
C VAL A 10 -28.73 14.96 -32.14
N GLN A 11 -28.67 13.70 -32.56
CA GLN A 11 -27.86 12.65 -31.95
C GLN A 11 -26.38 12.96 -32.22
N SER A 12 -25.70 13.58 -31.26
CA SER A 12 -24.26 13.80 -31.28
C SER A 12 -23.55 12.45 -31.36
N GLN A 13 -23.08 12.07 -32.55
CA GLN A 13 -22.15 10.96 -32.71
C GLN A 13 -20.86 11.35 -31.99
N GLU A 14 -20.56 10.68 -30.87
CA GLU A 14 -19.24 10.70 -30.26
C GLU A 14 -18.22 10.31 -31.33
N ILE A 15 -17.38 11.26 -31.73
CA ILE A 15 -16.25 11.00 -32.61
C ILE A 15 -15.29 10.15 -31.79
N ILE A 16 -15.36 8.82 -31.96
CA ILE A 16 -14.42 7.86 -31.39
C ILE A 16 -13.07 8.13 -32.06
N MET A 17 -12.22 8.91 -31.38
CA MET A 17 -10.83 9.04 -31.78
C MET A 17 -10.15 7.67 -31.68
N PRO A 18 -9.31 7.30 -32.66
CA PRO A 18 -8.49 6.10 -32.54
C PRO A 18 -7.63 6.22 -31.27
N PRO A 19 -7.44 5.12 -30.51
CA PRO A 19 -6.57 5.14 -29.35
C PRO A 19 -5.21 5.66 -29.77
N GLU A 20 -4.68 6.64 -29.02
CA GLU A 20 -3.32 7.13 -29.25
C GLU A 20 -2.38 5.92 -29.23
N PRO A 21 -1.44 5.82 -30.21
CA PRO A 21 -0.48 4.74 -30.20
C PRO A 21 0.26 4.75 -28.86
N PRO A 22 0.53 3.58 -28.26
CA PRO A 22 1.29 3.53 -27.03
C PRO A 22 2.58 4.31 -27.24
N THR A 23 2.75 5.37 -26.46
CA THR A 23 4.00 6.14 -26.46
C THR A 23 5.04 5.18 -25.92
N GLU A 24 5.80 4.54 -26.83
CA GLU A 24 7.01 3.81 -26.49
C GLU A 24 7.99 4.83 -25.91
N ASN A 25 7.88 5.11 -24.61
CA ASN A 25 8.99 5.59 -23.81
C ASN A 25 10.00 4.44 -23.72
N VAL A 26 10.68 4.15 -24.83
CA VAL A 26 11.89 3.35 -24.82
C VAL A 26 12.88 4.18 -24.03
N ASP A 27 12.98 3.89 -22.73
CA ASP A 27 13.94 4.49 -21.81
C ASP A 27 15.33 4.33 -22.41
N THR A 28 15.78 5.36 -23.13
CA THR A 28 16.97 5.30 -23.96
C THR A 28 18.15 5.41 -23.03
N PHE A 29 18.73 4.24 -22.69
CA PHE A 29 19.85 4.17 -21.78
C PHE A 29 21.01 5.03 -22.28
N THR A 30 21.26 6.13 -21.58
CA THR A 30 22.37 7.05 -21.83
C THR A 30 23.36 6.94 -20.66
N PRO A 31 24.56 6.36 -20.87
CA PRO A 31 25.54 6.19 -19.81
C PRO A 31 25.91 7.51 -19.13
N GLY A 32 26.05 7.48 -17.80
CA GLY A 32 26.45 8.60 -16.97
C GLY A 32 25.33 9.57 -16.59
N GLU A 33 24.12 9.43 -17.14
CA GLU A 33 23.00 10.30 -16.79
C GLU A 33 22.30 9.89 -15.49
N PHE A 34 22.36 8.61 -15.12
CA PHE A 34 21.73 8.03 -13.92
C PHE A 34 20.26 8.42 -13.75
N ALA A 35 19.48 8.45 -14.84
CA ALA A 35 18.05 8.77 -14.81
C ALA A 35 17.22 7.80 -13.93
N TYR A 36 17.72 6.58 -13.75
CA TYR A 36 17.16 5.51 -12.92
C TYR A 36 17.59 5.58 -11.44
N ALA A 37 18.38 6.58 -11.04
CA ALA A 37 18.73 6.81 -9.65
C ALA A 37 17.88 7.95 -9.07
N SER A 38 17.80 8.01 -7.73
CA SER A 38 17.14 9.09 -7.01
C SER A 38 17.74 10.46 -7.41
N ASP A 39 16.92 11.51 -7.45
CA ASP A 39 17.40 12.85 -7.80
C ASP A 39 18.52 13.33 -6.87
N TRP A 40 18.49 12.89 -5.60
CA TRP A 40 19.51 13.23 -4.61
C TRP A 40 20.86 12.58 -4.93
N ASP A 41 20.87 11.30 -5.31
CA ASP A 41 22.10 10.57 -5.65
C ASP A 41 22.60 10.91 -7.06
N ARG A 42 21.68 11.16 -8.00
CA ARG A 42 21.97 11.34 -9.43
C ARG A 42 23.08 12.37 -9.69
N ARG A 43 23.01 13.53 -9.03
CA ARG A 43 24.02 14.59 -9.23
C ARG A 43 25.43 14.15 -8.84
N TYR A 44 25.54 13.36 -7.78
CA TYR A 44 26.81 12.91 -7.23
C TYR A 44 27.38 11.73 -8.03
N LEU A 45 26.51 10.81 -8.46
CA LEU A 45 26.89 9.71 -9.35
C LEU A 45 27.39 10.23 -10.69
N ARG A 46 26.67 11.18 -11.28
CA ARG A 46 27.04 11.85 -12.53
C ARG A 46 28.41 12.52 -12.42
N ASP A 47 28.64 13.30 -11.37
CA ASP A 47 29.91 13.99 -11.17
C ASP A 47 31.09 13.00 -11.05
N ALA A 48 30.97 11.99 -10.18
CA ALA A 48 32.00 10.97 -10.03
C ALA A 48 32.25 10.19 -11.33
N TYR A 49 31.19 9.79 -12.03
CA TYR A 49 31.28 9.07 -13.31
C TYR A 49 31.98 9.92 -14.37
N GLN A 50 31.64 11.20 -14.49
CA GLN A 50 32.29 12.13 -15.42
C GLN A 50 33.76 12.33 -15.07
N VAL A 51 34.10 12.44 -13.79
CA VAL A 51 35.49 12.57 -13.32
C VAL A 51 36.32 11.34 -13.68
N ILE A 52 35.80 10.13 -13.48
CA ILE A 52 36.53 8.90 -13.81
C ILE A 52 36.64 8.73 -15.32
N THR A 53 35.56 9.01 -16.06
CA THR A 53 35.50 8.89 -17.52
C THR A 53 36.45 9.86 -18.21
N ARG A 54 36.42 11.16 -17.87
CA ARG A 54 37.28 12.18 -18.51
C ARG A 54 38.77 11.95 -18.31
N ASN A 55 39.13 11.21 -17.25
CA ASN A 55 40.52 10.87 -16.94
C ASN A 55 40.90 9.44 -17.36
N GLU A 56 39.99 8.72 -18.03
CA GLU A 56 40.19 7.34 -18.48
C GLU A 56 40.61 6.37 -17.35
N TRP A 57 40.10 6.59 -16.13
CA TRP A 57 40.52 5.83 -14.94
C TRP A 57 39.77 4.51 -14.75
N TRP A 58 38.75 4.20 -15.55
CA TRP A 58 37.95 2.97 -15.40
C TRP A 58 38.80 1.69 -15.43
N GLY A 59 39.74 1.58 -16.36
CA GLY A 59 40.63 0.42 -16.47
C GLY A 59 41.53 0.28 -15.24
N GLN A 60 42.24 1.36 -14.88
CA GLN A 60 43.10 1.39 -13.69
C GLN A 60 42.33 1.07 -12.42
N PHE A 61 41.10 1.58 -12.31
CA PHE A 61 40.25 1.36 -11.14
C PHE A 61 39.81 -0.09 -11.03
N ARG A 62 39.36 -0.70 -12.14
CA ARG A 62 39.02 -2.12 -12.20
C ARG A 62 40.22 -3.01 -11.84
N ASP A 63 41.39 -2.73 -12.40
CA ASP A 63 42.61 -3.53 -12.15
C ASP A 63 43.06 -3.39 -10.68
N ALA A 64 42.94 -2.19 -10.11
CA ALA A 64 43.18 -1.93 -8.69
C ALA A 64 42.21 -2.71 -7.78
N LEU A 65 40.93 -2.82 -8.14
CA LEU A 65 39.94 -3.59 -7.40
C LEU A 65 40.25 -5.10 -7.47
N ASN A 66 40.51 -5.61 -8.68
CA ASN A 66 40.80 -7.02 -8.91
C ASN A 66 42.07 -7.50 -8.21
N SER A 67 43.17 -6.72 -8.29
CA SER A 67 44.44 -7.05 -7.63
C SER A 67 44.33 -7.16 -6.10
N ARG A 68 43.27 -6.62 -5.51
CA ARG A 68 43.00 -6.64 -4.07
C ARG A 68 41.89 -7.60 -3.66
N GLY A 69 41.43 -8.43 -4.61
CA GLY A 69 40.35 -9.39 -4.37
C GLY A 69 39.01 -8.72 -4.05
N VAL A 70 38.81 -7.47 -4.46
CA VAL A 70 37.52 -6.81 -4.31
C VAL A 70 36.57 -7.39 -5.35
N SER A 71 35.39 -7.77 -4.90
CA SER A 71 34.28 -8.21 -5.72
C SER A 71 33.07 -7.30 -5.50
N TYR A 72 31.98 -7.58 -6.20
CA TYR A 72 30.70 -6.92 -5.94
C TYR A 72 30.09 -7.29 -4.57
N THR A 73 30.53 -8.40 -3.95
CA THR A 73 30.08 -8.82 -2.61
C THR A 73 31.01 -8.39 -1.49
N THR A 74 32.25 -8.02 -1.81
CA THR A 74 33.22 -7.52 -0.82
C THR A 74 33.43 -6.01 -0.97
N GLY A 75 33.68 -5.32 0.14
CA GLY A 75 33.95 -3.88 0.14
C GLY A 75 35.44 -3.59 -0.08
N PHE A 76 35.76 -2.47 -0.73
CA PHE A 76 37.12 -1.96 -0.70
C PHE A 76 37.31 -1.02 0.49
N GLN A 77 38.35 -1.25 1.29
CA GLN A 77 38.68 -0.35 2.39
C GLN A 77 39.56 0.79 1.87
N PHE A 78 38.97 1.97 1.81
CA PHE A 78 39.42 3.09 1.00
C PHE A 78 40.58 3.93 1.57
N THR A 79 40.98 3.70 2.81
CA THR A 79 41.68 4.74 3.59
C THR A 79 43.10 5.04 3.13
N ASN A 80 43.77 4.13 2.38
CA ASN A 80 45.18 4.29 2.00
C ASN A 80 45.47 3.99 0.52
N ASP A 81 44.47 3.85 -0.34
CA ASP A 81 44.72 3.56 -1.75
C ASP A 81 45.08 4.83 -2.54
N PRO A 82 46.25 4.89 -3.22
CA PRO A 82 46.66 6.09 -3.95
C PRO A 82 45.73 6.46 -5.11
N LEU A 83 45.18 5.47 -5.83
CA LEU A 83 44.25 5.71 -6.93
C LEU A 83 42.91 6.20 -6.39
N TYR A 84 42.43 5.63 -5.29
CA TYR A 84 41.24 6.12 -4.61
C TYR A 84 41.41 7.58 -4.18
N ASN A 85 42.50 7.90 -3.48
CA ASN A 85 42.80 9.27 -3.05
C ASN A 85 42.88 10.23 -4.25
N LYS A 86 43.44 9.77 -5.37
CA LYS A 86 43.49 10.55 -6.62
C LYS A 86 42.09 10.83 -7.18
N ILE A 87 41.22 9.82 -7.23
CA ILE A 87 39.83 9.98 -7.68
C ILE A 87 39.07 10.94 -6.75
N MET A 88 39.18 10.72 -5.44
CA MET A 88 38.54 11.54 -4.41
C MET A 88 38.96 13.00 -4.48
N ASN A 89 40.25 13.25 -4.64
CA ASN A 89 40.77 14.61 -4.80
C ASN A 89 40.24 15.24 -6.09
N ALA A 90 40.12 14.48 -7.18
CA ALA A 90 39.57 14.99 -8.44
C ALA A 90 38.07 15.32 -8.34
N ILE A 91 37.31 14.51 -7.60
CA ILE A 91 35.89 14.78 -7.30
C ILE A 91 35.77 15.99 -6.37
N ALA A 92 36.57 16.09 -5.32
CA ALA A 92 36.53 17.22 -4.38
C ALA A 92 36.77 18.59 -5.05
N ASN A 93 37.42 18.62 -6.20
CA ASN A 93 37.68 19.82 -7.00
C ASN A 93 36.56 20.15 -8.02
N THR A 94 35.46 19.41 -8.05
CA THR A 94 34.29 19.75 -8.88
C THR A 94 33.33 20.68 -8.11
N PRO A 95 32.40 21.36 -8.82
CA PRO A 95 31.36 22.15 -8.16
C PRO A 95 30.46 21.34 -7.22
N VAL A 96 30.31 20.03 -7.46
CA VAL A 96 29.48 19.11 -6.66
C VAL A 96 30.29 18.46 -5.53
N GLY A 97 31.61 18.30 -5.71
CA GLY A 97 32.52 17.62 -4.80
C GLY A 97 32.49 18.12 -3.37
N GLY A 98 32.44 19.44 -3.17
CA GLY A 98 32.36 20.07 -1.86
C GLY A 98 31.05 19.81 -1.10
N CYS A 99 30.03 19.26 -1.76
CA CYS A 99 28.72 18.97 -1.16
C CYS A 99 28.59 17.53 -0.63
N HIS A 100 29.66 16.75 -0.64
CA HIS A 100 29.67 15.40 -0.09
C HIS A 100 29.93 15.40 1.42
N SER A 101 29.21 14.56 2.16
CA SER A 101 29.67 14.08 3.45
C SER A 101 30.60 12.88 3.24
N GLY A 102 31.40 12.51 4.26
CA GLY A 102 32.23 11.31 4.20
C GLY A 102 31.43 10.02 3.94
N ALA A 103 30.17 9.96 4.40
CA ALA A 103 29.28 8.84 4.14
C ALA A 103 28.77 8.83 2.68
N SER A 104 28.32 9.97 2.16
CA SER A 104 27.74 10.02 0.81
C SER A 104 28.78 9.76 -0.27
N ILE A 105 30.01 10.25 -0.10
CA ILE A 105 31.09 9.93 -1.03
C ILE A 105 31.49 8.45 -0.97
N GLY A 106 31.43 7.83 0.21
CA GLY A 106 31.62 6.39 0.36
C GLY A 106 30.61 5.57 -0.44
N CYS A 107 29.33 5.94 -0.38
CA CYS A 107 28.26 5.30 -1.17
C CYS A 107 28.48 5.48 -2.68
N VAL A 108 28.81 6.70 -3.12
CA VAL A 108 29.09 6.99 -4.54
C VAL A 108 30.28 6.19 -5.03
N MET A 109 31.36 6.13 -4.26
CA MET A 109 32.54 5.34 -4.64
C MET A 109 32.26 3.84 -4.64
N ARG A 110 31.37 3.34 -3.78
CA ARG A 110 30.91 1.95 -3.85
C ARG A 110 30.17 1.69 -5.17
N ILE A 111 29.32 2.60 -5.62
CA ILE A 111 28.62 2.47 -6.90
C ILE A 111 29.60 2.52 -8.07
N MET A 112 30.58 3.43 -8.04
CA MET A 112 31.63 3.48 -9.07
C MET A 112 32.45 2.18 -9.14
N GLN A 113 32.65 1.47 -8.02
CA GLN A 113 33.27 0.13 -8.05
C GLN A 113 32.42 -0.89 -8.79
N ILE A 114 31.12 -0.92 -8.50
CA ILE A 114 30.19 -1.84 -9.17
C ILE A 114 30.21 -1.58 -10.67
N ILE A 115 30.15 -0.30 -11.07
CA ILE A 115 30.25 0.12 -12.47
C ILE A 115 31.60 -0.27 -13.09
N ALA A 116 32.71 -0.08 -12.37
CA ALA A 116 34.03 -0.46 -12.88
C ALA A 116 34.17 -1.99 -13.11
N LEU A 117 33.50 -2.80 -12.26
CA LEU A 117 33.57 -4.26 -12.31
C LEU A 117 32.57 -4.88 -13.31
N LYS A 118 31.33 -4.36 -13.37
CA LYS A 118 30.24 -4.95 -14.14
C LYS A 118 29.72 -4.08 -15.30
N GLY A 119 30.05 -2.80 -15.32
CA GLY A 119 29.49 -1.82 -16.23
C GLY A 119 28.21 -1.16 -15.70
N GLU A 120 27.89 0.03 -16.23
CA GLU A 120 26.73 0.80 -15.80
C GLU A 120 25.40 0.15 -16.20
N ALA A 121 25.34 -0.51 -17.36
CA ALA A 121 24.11 -1.18 -17.81
C ALA A 121 23.65 -2.26 -16.82
N GLU A 122 24.60 -2.97 -16.22
CA GLU A 122 24.32 -3.96 -15.18
C GLU A 122 23.81 -3.29 -13.91
N TYR A 123 24.50 -2.23 -13.45
CA TYR A 123 24.10 -1.46 -12.28
C TYR A 123 22.68 -0.87 -12.45
N ARG A 124 22.36 -0.32 -13.62
CA ARG A 124 21.01 0.14 -13.97
C ARG A 124 19.98 -0.97 -13.81
N ARG A 125 20.28 -2.17 -14.32
CA ARG A 125 19.36 -3.31 -14.21
C ARG A 125 19.11 -3.67 -12.74
N GLU A 126 20.17 -3.75 -11.93
CA GLU A 126 20.07 -4.01 -10.48
C GLU A 126 19.22 -2.94 -9.77
N CYS A 127 19.36 -1.65 -10.11
CA CYS A 127 18.53 -0.58 -9.54
C CYS A 127 17.05 -0.75 -9.88
N ILE A 128 16.73 -1.00 -11.15
CA ILE A 128 15.34 -1.15 -11.61
C ILE A 128 14.69 -2.38 -10.96
N GLU A 129 15.40 -3.51 -10.93
CA GLU A 129 14.93 -4.74 -10.30
C GLU A 129 14.63 -4.52 -8.80
N TYR A 130 15.50 -3.81 -8.08
CA TYR A 130 15.30 -3.47 -6.67
C TYR A 130 14.06 -2.58 -6.47
N GLU A 131 13.90 -1.52 -7.26
CA GLU A 131 12.75 -0.62 -7.17
C GLU A 131 11.42 -1.33 -7.46
N GLU A 132 11.40 -2.24 -8.44
CA GLU A 132 10.23 -3.06 -8.72
C GLU A 132 9.90 -4.03 -7.59
N GLU A 133 10.91 -4.63 -6.96
CA GLU A 133 10.72 -5.52 -5.82
C GLU A 133 10.15 -4.77 -4.61
N GLU A 134 10.70 -3.59 -4.28
CA GLU A 134 10.18 -2.75 -3.21
C GLU A 134 8.74 -2.30 -3.47
N ARG A 135 8.41 -1.93 -4.71
CA ARG A 135 7.03 -1.61 -5.11
C ARG A 135 6.09 -2.80 -4.91
N ARG A 136 6.52 -4.01 -5.28
CA ARG A 136 5.76 -5.25 -5.05
C ARG A 136 5.56 -5.53 -3.56
N ARG A 137 6.59 -5.33 -2.72
CA ARG A 137 6.49 -5.49 -1.26
C ARG A 137 5.49 -4.51 -0.65
N GLN A 138 5.53 -3.23 -1.06
CA GLN A 138 4.58 -2.22 -0.58
C GLN A 138 3.14 -2.53 -0.99
N GLN A 139 2.91 -2.97 -2.23
CA GLN A 139 1.59 -3.39 -2.70
C GLN A 139 1.07 -4.60 -1.92
N ALA A 140 1.92 -5.58 -1.61
CA ALA A 140 1.55 -6.74 -0.81
C ALA A 140 1.17 -6.37 0.62
N LEU A 141 1.92 -5.47 1.26
CA LEU A 141 1.60 -4.94 2.59
C LEU A 141 0.26 -4.19 2.60
N GLN A 142 0.03 -3.34 1.60
CA GLN A 142 -1.24 -2.62 1.45
C GLN A 142 -2.42 -3.57 1.30
N MET A 143 -2.29 -4.59 0.44
CA MET A 143 -3.32 -5.60 0.22
C MET A 143 -3.63 -6.40 1.50
N GLU A 144 -2.60 -6.73 2.28
CA GLU A 144 -2.76 -7.42 3.57
C GLU A 144 -3.44 -6.53 4.62
N GLU A 145 -3.10 -5.24 4.70
CA GLU A 145 -3.79 -4.29 5.57
C GLU A 145 -5.27 -4.15 5.20
N ASP A 146 -5.58 -4.05 3.91
CA ASP A 146 -6.97 -3.94 3.45
C ASP A 146 -7.76 -5.23 3.71
N ARG A 147 -7.12 -6.41 3.56
CA ARG A 147 -7.72 -7.69 3.96
C ARG A 147 -8.04 -7.72 5.44
N ARG A 148 -7.12 -7.25 6.30
CA ARG A 148 -7.35 -7.18 7.76
C ARG A 148 -8.48 -6.22 8.12
N ARG A 149 -8.57 -5.08 7.43
CA ARG A 149 -9.69 -4.12 7.59
C ARG A 149 -11.03 -4.75 7.22
N GLN A 150 -11.10 -5.45 6.08
CA GLN A 150 -12.32 -6.14 5.65
C GLN A 150 -12.75 -7.22 6.65
N GLN A 151 -11.80 -8.02 7.18
CA GLN A 151 -12.10 -9.01 8.21
C GLN A 151 -12.61 -8.38 9.51
N ALA A 152 -12.03 -7.24 9.92
CA ALA A 152 -12.50 -6.51 11.09
C ALA A 152 -13.93 -5.99 10.90
N LEU A 153 -14.24 -5.43 9.72
CA LEU A 153 -15.60 -4.97 9.38
C LEU A 153 -16.61 -6.13 9.37
N GLN A 154 -16.26 -7.27 8.80
CA GLN A 154 -17.12 -8.47 8.81
C GLN A 154 -17.38 -8.97 10.24
N MET A 155 -16.35 -8.97 11.09
CA MET A 155 -16.50 -9.36 12.49
C MET A 155 -17.37 -8.38 13.27
N GLU A 156 -17.24 -7.08 13.00
CA GLU A 156 -18.08 -6.03 13.58
C GLU A 156 -19.54 -6.19 13.13
N GLU A 157 -19.80 -6.42 11.85
CA GLU A 157 -21.14 -6.67 11.30
C GLU A 157 -21.79 -7.89 11.96
N HIS A 158 -21.07 -9.02 12.03
CA HIS A 158 -21.57 -10.22 12.69
C HIS A 158 -21.83 -9.99 14.19
N HIS A 159 -21.01 -9.17 14.86
CA HIS A 159 -21.24 -8.80 16.26
C HIS A 159 -22.51 -7.94 16.42
N GLN A 160 -22.75 -6.98 15.53
CA GLN A 160 -23.96 -6.16 15.54
C GLN A 160 -25.23 -7.00 15.29
N GLU A 161 -25.17 -7.93 14.34
CA GLU A 161 -26.28 -8.86 14.09
C GLU A 161 -26.61 -9.73 15.32
N TYR A 162 -25.57 -10.22 16.00
CA TYR A 162 -25.73 -10.98 17.24
C TYR A 162 -26.39 -10.15 18.34
N LEU A 163 -25.95 -8.90 18.56
CA LEU A 163 -26.56 -7.99 19.53
C LEU A 163 -28.03 -7.70 19.18
N ALA A 164 -28.32 -7.44 17.90
CA ALA A 164 -29.68 -7.20 17.44
C ALA A 164 -30.59 -8.43 17.62
N LYS A 165 -30.05 -9.64 17.43
CA LYS A 165 -30.77 -10.89 17.72
C LYS A 165 -31.07 -11.03 19.21
N MET A 166 -30.08 -10.83 20.08
CA MET A 166 -30.26 -10.91 21.54
C MET A 166 -31.31 -9.91 22.04
N GLU A 167 -31.32 -8.69 21.50
CA GLU A 167 -32.32 -7.68 21.88
C GLU A 167 -33.73 -8.08 21.41
N ARG A 168 -33.88 -8.66 20.22
CA ARG A 168 -35.17 -9.21 19.75
C ARG A 168 -35.69 -10.32 20.66
N GLU A 169 -34.84 -11.30 21.00
CA GLU A 169 -35.21 -12.40 21.90
C GLU A 169 -35.61 -11.88 23.29
N ARG A 170 -34.89 -10.87 23.80
CA ARG A 170 -35.24 -10.20 25.06
C ARG A 170 -36.60 -9.50 24.99
N GLN A 171 -36.88 -8.78 23.91
CA GLN A 171 -38.17 -8.10 23.70
C GLN A 171 -39.33 -9.09 23.60
N GLU A 172 -39.15 -10.19 22.88
CA GLU A 172 -40.13 -11.27 22.80
C GLU A 172 -40.41 -11.90 24.17
N TYR A 173 -39.37 -12.13 24.96
CA TYR A 173 -39.52 -12.66 26.33
C TYR A 173 -40.32 -11.72 27.22
N ILE A 174 -40.01 -10.42 27.21
CA ILE A 174 -40.76 -9.39 27.96
C ILE A 174 -42.22 -9.36 27.51
N ALA A 175 -42.48 -9.38 26.20
CA ALA A 175 -43.84 -9.39 25.66
C ALA A 175 -44.63 -10.63 26.11
N ARG A 176 -44.00 -11.81 26.19
CA ARG A 176 -44.64 -13.04 26.70
C ARG A 176 -45.01 -12.93 28.18
N ILE A 177 -44.15 -12.33 29.01
CA ILE A 177 -44.47 -12.09 30.43
C ILE A 177 -45.70 -11.18 30.55
N ILE A 178 -45.68 -10.04 29.87
CA ILE A 178 -46.79 -9.07 29.90
C ILE A 178 -48.10 -9.72 29.44
N ALA A 179 -48.07 -10.50 28.35
CA ALA A 179 -49.24 -11.18 27.83
C ALA A 179 -49.80 -12.21 28.83
N SER A 180 -48.92 -12.95 29.53
CA SER A 180 -49.32 -13.90 30.58
C SER A 180 -49.98 -13.20 31.77
N ASP A 181 -49.42 -12.08 32.22
CA ASP A 181 -49.97 -11.33 33.35
C ASP A 181 -51.34 -10.72 33.02
N VAL A 182 -51.51 -10.17 31.81
CA VAL A 182 -52.80 -9.66 31.33
C VAL A 182 -53.84 -10.77 31.25
N ALA A 183 -53.49 -11.96 30.77
CA ALA A 183 -54.41 -13.10 30.71
C ALA A 183 -54.91 -13.50 32.11
N ASN A 184 -54.05 -13.47 33.12
CA ASN A 184 -54.42 -13.80 34.51
C ASN A 184 -55.35 -12.75 35.16
N ILE A 185 -55.28 -11.48 34.74
CA ILE A 185 -56.15 -10.41 35.25
C ILE A 185 -57.55 -10.45 34.60
N VAL A 186 -57.65 -10.96 33.36
CA VAL A 186 -58.89 -10.93 32.56
C VAL A 186 -59.76 -12.18 32.74
N VAL A 187 -59.31 -13.23 33.44
CA VAL A 187 -60.21 -14.32 33.85
C VAL A 187 -61.16 -13.77 34.93
N PRO A 188 -62.46 -13.57 34.64
CA PRO A 188 -63.39 -13.09 35.64
C PRO A 188 -63.53 -14.17 36.70
N ASN A 189 -63.58 -13.75 37.96
CA ASN A 189 -63.95 -14.57 39.09
C ASN A 189 -65.42 -15.02 38.91
N THR A 190 -65.68 -15.97 38.00
CA THR A 190 -66.94 -16.72 37.94
C THR A 190 -66.90 -17.77 39.05
N GLU A 191 -66.77 -17.32 40.29
CA GLU A 191 -67.10 -18.13 41.44
C GLU A 191 -68.60 -18.38 41.41
N LYS A 192 -68.90 -19.64 41.09
CA LYS A 192 -70.17 -20.34 41.25
C LYS A 192 -70.95 -19.81 42.45
N ILE A 193 -72.05 -19.10 42.18
CA ILE A 193 -73.16 -18.97 43.10
C ILE A 193 -73.81 -20.36 43.17
N ASN A 194 -73.37 -21.19 44.11
CA ASN A 194 -74.11 -22.39 44.48
C ASN A 194 -75.40 -21.92 45.17
N GLU A 195 -76.54 -22.14 44.51
CA GLU A 195 -77.87 -22.00 45.10
C GLU A 195 -78.05 -23.02 46.23
N THR A 196 -78.01 -22.54 47.47
CA THR A 196 -78.43 -23.31 48.65
C THR A 196 -79.94 -23.14 48.82
N THR A 197 -80.74 -24.00 48.17
CA THR A 197 -82.15 -24.18 48.53
C THR A 197 -82.24 -25.00 49.82
N ASN A 198 -82.46 -24.32 50.95
CA ASN A 198 -82.91 -24.96 52.19
C ASN A 198 -84.44 -25.00 52.21
N GLU A 199 -84.98 -26.22 52.13
CA GLU A 199 -86.38 -26.54 52.43
C GLU A 199 -86.68 -26.28 53.94
N PRO A 200 -87.86 -25.77 54.30
CA PRO A 200 -88.31 -25.76 55.68
C PRO A 200 -88.76 -27.16 56.11
N ASP A 201 -88.05 -27.75 57.07
CA ASP A 201 -88.45 -28.93 57.82
C ASP A 201 -89.68 -28.60 58.69
N VAL A 202 -90.81 -29.22 58.35
CA VAL A 202 -92.05 -29.17 59.10
C VAL A 202 -92.08 -30.43 59.96
N SER A 203 -91.88 -30.28 61.27
CA SER A 203 -92.17 -31.34 62.25
C SER A 203 -93.26 -30.89 63.22
N PRO A 204 -94.28 -31.74 63.49
CA PRO A 204 -95.38 -31.44 64.40
C PRO A 204 -95.02 -31.84 65.84
N VAL A 205 -95.31 -30.98 66.83
CA VAL A 205 -96.05 -31.25 68.08
C VAL A 205 -96.44 -29.90 68.69
#